data_AF-A0A1I4NGY1-F1
#
_entry.id   AF-A0A1I4NGY1-F1
#
_cell.length_a   1.000
_cell.length_b   1.000
_cell.length_c   1.000
_cell.angle_alpha   90.00
_cell.angle_beta   90.00
_cell.angle_gamma   90.00
#
_symmetry.space_group_name_H-M   'P 1'
#
loop_
_entity.id
_entity.type
_entity.pdbx_description
1 polymer ?
#
loop_
_entity_poly.entity_id
_entity_poly.type
_entity_poly.pdbx_seq_one_letter_code
_entity_poly.pdbx_strand_id
1 'polypeptide(L)'
;MAHLYISVYTQGSNTAALLEKYNQGHDKKINIVYTSSGASVVYDDIVNGRLDAGVMTKKTFNRNNEAFGGGLGIIEDGLFSQSQAYFILSKNEVQLRDDIDRVLKEMKADGTLSKLSFEYTNTDYNVE
;
A
#
# COMPACT_ATOMS: atom_id res chain seq x y z
N MET A 1 6.23 28.68 5.95
CA MET A 1 5.26 27.87 5.17
C MET A 1 5.19 26.51 5.83
N ALA A 2 4.01 25.90 5.99
CA ALA A 2 3.92 24.54 6.48
C ALA A 2 4.49 23.59 5.42
N HIS A 3 5.45 22.76 5.81
CA HIS A 3 5.98 21.70 4.96
C HIS A 3 5.33 20.40 5.39
N LEU A 4 4.84 19.61 4.44
CA LEU A 4 4.16 18.35 4.71
C LEU A 4 5.17 17.20 4.72
N TYR A 5 5.27 16.48 5.82
CA TYR A 5 6.13 15.31 6.04
C TYR A 5 5.31 14.04 5.95
N ILE A 6 5.55 13.23 4.91
CA ILE A 6 4.81 11.98 4.67
C ILE A 6 5.76 10.79 4.74
N SER A 7 5.42 9.81 5.57
CA SER A 7 6.21 8.57 5.63
C SER A 7 5.94 7.65 4.44
N VAL A 8 7.01 7.06 3.91
CA VAL A 8 6.97 5.97 2.93
C VAL A 8 7.88 4.83 3.38
N TYR A 9 7.40 3.59 3.27
CA TYR A 9 8.10 2.42 3.84
C TYR A 9 9.42 2.09 3.14
N THR A 10 9.49 2.21 1.81
CA THR A 10 10.75 1.97 1.10
C THR A 10 10.83 2.74 -0.21
N GLN A 11 12.06 3.07 -0.60
CA GLN A 11 12.37 3.60 -1.92
C GLN A 11 12.06 2.55 -2.99
N GLY A 12 11.51 2.99 -4.12
CA GLY A 12 11.03 2.09 -5.18
C GLY A 12 9.63 1.51 -4.94
N SER A 13 8.98 1.81 -3.81
CA SER A 13 7.55 1.52 -3.65
C SER A 13 6.69 2.37 -4.59
N ASN A 14 5.49 1.88 -4.94
CA ASN A 14 4.55 2.63 -5.77
C ASN A 14 4.18 4.00 -5.13
N THR A 15 4.01 4.03 -3.80
CA THR A 15 3.78 5.27 -3.05
C THR A 15 4.92 6.27 -3.22
N ALA A 16 6.18 5.83 -3.10
CA ALA A 16 7.34 6.68 -3.30
C ALA A 16 7.31 7.31 -4.70
N ALA A 17 7.12 6.48 -5.74
CA ALA A 17 7.08 6.93 -7.12
C ALA A 17 5.98 7.97 -7.37
N LEU A 18 4.79 7.79 -6.78
CA LEU A 18 3.68 8.74 -6.90
C LEU A 18 3.99 10.09 -6.23
N LEU A 19 4.54 10.07 -5.02
CA LEU A 19 4.91 11.30 -4.29
C LEU A 19 6.10 12.02 -4.95
N GLU A 20 7.08 11.28 -5.44
CA GLU A 20 8.22 11.82 -6.20
C GLU A 20 7.73 12.49 -7.49
N LYS A 21 6.84 11.84 -8.23
CA LYS A 21 6.22 12.41 -9.44
C LYS A 21 5.39 13.65 -9.12
N TYR A 22 4.61 13.63 -8.04
CA TYR A 22 3.91 14.82 -7.56
C TYR A 22 4.91 15.97 -7.31
N ASN A 23 5.98 15.68 -6.57
CA ASN A 23 7.02 16.66 -6.28
C ASN A 23 7.70 17.21 -7.55
N GLN A 24 7.85 16.46 -8.63
CA GLN A 24 8.44 17.00 -9.87
C GLN A 24 7.59 18.12 -10.49
N GLY A 25 6.27 18.05 -10.38
CA GLY A 25 5.33 18.97 -11.04
C GLY A 25 4.76 20.12 -10.20
N HIS A 26 5.10 20.21 -8.90
CA HIS A 26 4.47 21.16 -7.98
C HIS A 26 5.50 22.01 -7.23
N ASP A 27 5.28 23.30 -7.05
CA ASP A 27 6.21 24.17 -6.31
C ASP A 27 6.25 23.87 -4.81
N LYS A 28 5.08 23.53 -4.24
CA LYS A 28 4.97 23.09 -2.84
C LYS A 28 5.29 21.60 -2.75
N LYS A 29 6.55 21.30 -2.47
CA LYS A 29 7.03 19.92 -2.31
C LYS A 29 6.57 19.30 -0.99
N ILE A 30 6.33 18.00 -1.04
CA ILE A 30 6.18 17.11 0.11
C ILE A 30 7.57 16.65 0.54
N ASN A 31 7.86 16.70 1.84
CA ASN A 31 9.02 16.06 2.44
C ASN A 31 8.74 14.57 2.60
N ILE A 32 9.27 13.75 1.69
CA ILE A 32 9.10 12.30 1.72
C ILE A 32 10.09 11.72 2.72
N VAL A 33 9.57 11.10 3.79
CA VAL A 33 10.37 10.46 4.84
C VAL A 33 10.41 8.97 4.59
N TYR A 34 11.53 8.47 4.06
CA TYR A 34 11.74 7.03 3.90
C TYR A 34 12.07 6.42 5.26
N THR A 35 11.27 5.45 5.70
CA THR A 35 11.40 4.84 7.02
C THR A 35 11.41 3.33 6.92
N SER A 36 12.45 2.71 7.48
CA SER A 36 12.50 1.27 7.72
C SER A 36 11.98 0.88 9.11
N SER A 37 11.38 1.83 9.83
CA SER A 37 10.89 1.61 11.19
C SER A 37 9.63 0.72 11.20
N GLY A 38 9.40 0.06 12.33
CA GLY A 38 8.18 -0.70 12.55
C GLY A 38 6.92 0.17 12.53
N ALA A 39 5.77 -0.43 12.27
CA ALA A 39 4.50 0.27 12.13
C ALA A 39 4.11 1.11 13.37
N SER A 40 4.47 0.66 14.59
CA SER A 40 4.21 1.40 15.83
C SER A 40 4.98 2.71 15.90
N VAL A 41 6.23 2.73 15.42
CA VAL A 41 7.06 3.95 15.41
C VAL A 41 6.46 4.99 14.47
N VAL A 42 6.06 4.57 13.27
CA VAL A 42 5.41 5.47 12.30
C VAL A 42 4.10 6.01 12.87
N TYR A 43 3.34 5.17 13.56
CA TYR A 43 2.11 5.58 14.23
C TYR A 43 2.37 6.66 15.30
N ASP A 44 3.32 6.41 16.20
CA ASP A 44 3.71 7.36 17.25
C ASP A 44 4.25 8.66 16.67
N ASP A 45 4.99 8.60 15.56
CA ASP A 45 5.50 9.78 14.86
C ASP A 45 4.37 10.65 14.31
N ILE A 46 3.27 10.06 13.81
CA ILE A 46 2.08 10.80 13.35
C ILE A 46 1.35 11.41 14.55
N VAL A 47 1.09 10.62 15.61
CA VAL A 47 0.39 11.10 16.82
C VAL A 47 1.13 12.25 17.49
N ASN A 48 2.46 12.20 17.52
CA ASN A 48 3.29 13.24 18.13
C ASN A 48 3.64 14.40 17.17
N GLY A 49 3.09 14.43 15.96
CA GLY A 49 3.31 15.50 14.98
C GLY A 49 4.73 15.57 14.42
N ARG A 50 5.51 14.48 14.50
CA ARG A 50 6.80 14.35 13.79
C ARG A 50 6.60 14.06 12.31
N LEU A 51 5.50 13.38 11.99
CA LEU A 51 4.98 13.19 10.63
C LEU A 51 3.59 13.82 10.55
N ASP A 52 3.25 14.37 9.39
CA ASP A 52 1.91 14.90 9.14
C ASP A 52 0.95 13.82 8.65
N ALA A 53 1.45 12.81 7.93
CA ALA A 53 0.65 11.70 7.43
C ALA A 53 1.49 10.46 7.08
N GLY A 54 0.82 9.32 6.95
CA GLY A 54 1.36 8.10 6.35
C GLY A 54 0.45 7.60 5.23
N VAL A 55 1.04 6.99 4.20
CA VAL A 55 0.28 6.36 3.11
C VAL A 55 0.38 4.85 3.23
N MET A 56 -0.75 4.19 3.40
CA MET A 56 -0.87 2.73 3.51
C MET A 56 -2.23 2.27 3.00
N THR A 57 -2.40 0.95 2.81
CA THR A 57 -3.71 0.40 2.45
C THR A 57 -4.72 0.59 3.59
N LYS A 58 -6.01 0.78 3.26
CA LYS A 58 -7.10 0.95 4.25
C LYS A 58 -7.09 -0.17 5.29
N LYS A 59 -6.88 -1.42 4.85
CA LYS A 59 -6.72 -2.57 5.74
C LYS A 59 -5.56 -2.42 6.73
N THR A 60 -4.38 -2.05 6.24
CA THR A 60 -3.19 -1.85 7.09
C THR A 60 -3.41 -0.72 8.09
N PHE A 61 -4.02 0.38 7.65
CA PHE A 61 -4.39 1.49 8.52
C PHE A 61 -5.32 1.03 9.63
N ASN A 62 -6.46 0.40 9.31
CA ASN A 62 -7.44 -0.03 10.30
C ASN A 62 -6.82 -0.95 11.35
N ARG A 63 -6.05 -1.96 10.92
CA ARG A 63 -5.36 -2.88 11.83
C ARG A 63 -4.38 -2.16 12.76
N ASN A 64 -3.56 -1.26 12.21
CA ASN A 64 -2.55 -0.55 12.98
C ASN A 64 -3.20 0.46 13.94
N ASN A 65 -4.23 1.19 13.48
CA ASN A 65 -4.97 2.15 14.28
C ASN A 65 -5.64 1.46 15.48
N GLU A 66 -6.29 0.32 15.26
CA GLU A 66 -6.85 -0.49 16.36
C GLU A 66 -5.76 -0.99 17.32
N ALA A 67 -4.65 -1.50 16.79
CA ALA A 67 -3.56 -2.06 17.60
C ALA A 67 -2.78 -1.01 18.42
N PHE A 68 -2.70 0.24 17.96
CA PHE A 68 -1.85 1.28 18.55
C PHE A 68 -2.65 2.36 19.30
N GLY A 69 -3.89 2.06 19.69
CA GLY A 69 -4.67 2.90 20.60
C GLY A 69 -5.66 3.85 19.92
N GLY A 70 -5.77 3.82 18.59
CA GLY A 70 -6.74 4.59 17.82
C GLY A 70 -6.50 6.09 17.81
N GLY A 71 -7.44 6.83 17.20
CA GLY A 71 -7.42 8.29 17.19
C GLY A 71 -6.81 8.92 15.94
N LEU A 72 -6.20 8.13 15.05
CA LEU A 72 -5.93 8.59 13.69
C LEU A 72 -7.16 8.44 12.80
N GLY A 73 -7.34 9.37 11.87
CA GLY A 73 -8.36 9.34 10.82
C GLY A 73 -7.77 8.94 9.47
N ILE A 74 -8.65 8.49 8.56
CA ILE A 74 -8.34 8.27 7.15
C ILE A 74 -9.03 9.35 6.31
N ILE A 75 -8.34 9.85 5.29
CA ILE A 75 -8.95 10.75 4.28
C ILE A 75 -9.72 9.87 3.30
N GLU A 76 -11.06 9.95 3.34
CA GLU A 76 -11.97 9.10 2.52
C GLU A 76 -12.36 9.75 1.19
N ASP A 77 -11.92 10.99 0.91
CA ASP A 77 -12.31 11.77 -0.27
C ASP A 77 -11.82 11.19 -1.61
N GLY A 78 -11.04 10.11 -1.58
CA GLY A 78 -10.62 9.37 -2.75
C GLY A 78 -9.47 8.41 -2.48
N LEU A 79 -9.28 7.44 -3.37
CA LEU A 79 -8.11 6.57 -3.32
C LEU A 79 -6.86 7.36 -3.70
N PHE A 80 -5.82 7.27 -2.87
CA PHE A 80 -4.49 7.78 -3.22
C PHE A 80 -3.94 7.12 -4.49
N SER A 81 -4.21 5.82 -4.66
CA SER A 81 -3.91 5.04 -5.85
C SER A 81 -4.80 3.80 -5.89
N GLN A 82 -5.22 3.41 -7.09
CA GLN A 82 -5.80 2.09 -7.34
C GLN A 82 -4.78 1.27 -8.13
N SER A 83 -4.31 0.17 -7.56
CA SER A 83 -3.34 -0.72 -8.19
C SER A 83 -3.68 -2.17 -7.91
N GLN A 84 -3.49 -3.03 -8.91
CA GLN A 84 -3.56 -4.48 -8.74
C GLN A 84 -2.17 -5.02 -8.35
N ALA A 85 -2.15 -6.19 -7.70
CA ALA A 85 -0.94 -6.90 -7.36
C ALA A 85 -0.67 -8.03 -8.37
N TYR A 86 0.59 -8.23 -8.73
CA TYR A 86 1.02 -9.24 -9.70
C TYR A 86 2.32 -9.90 -9.25
N PHE A 87 2.54 -11.13 -9.73
CA PHE A 87 3.86 -11.73 -9.67
C PHE A 87 4.79 -11.01 -10.65
N ILE A 88 6.01 -10.70 -10.19
CA ILE A 88 7.05 -10.09 -11.02
C ILE A 88 8.06 -11.17 -11.39
N LEU A 89 8.27 -11.34 -12.69
CA LEU A 89 9.17 -12.34 -13.27
C LEU A 89 10.25 -11.65 -14.11
N SER A 90 11.38 -12.34 -14.31
CA SER A 90 12.39 -11.88 -15.28
C SER A 90 11.77 -11.85 -16.69
N LYS A 91 12.22 -10.90 -17.52
CA LYS A 91 11.68 -10.69 -18.88
C LYS A 91 11.75 -11.92 -19.78
N ASN A 92 12.69 -12.83 -19.50
CA ASN A 92 12.93 -14.02 -20.31
C ASN A 92 12.16 -15.26 -19.80
N GLU A 93 11.49 -15.18 -18.64
CA GLU A 93 10.74 -16.27 -18.01
C GLU A 93 9.32 -16.40 -18.60
N VAL A 94 9.25 -16.50 -19.93
CA VAL A 94 7.99 -16.48 -20.68
C VAL A 94 7.12 -17.69 -20.35
N GLN A 95 7.71 -18.89 -20.31
CA GLN A 95 6.95 -20.11 -20.00
C GLN A 95 6.40 -20.09 -18.58
N LEU A 96 7.23 -19.68 -17.60
CA LEU A 96 6.79 -19.58 -16.21
C LEU A 96 5.66 -18.56 -16.04
N ARG A 97 5.73 -17.42 -16.73
CA ARG A 97 4.64 -16.45 -16.78
C ARG A 97 3.34 -17.10 -17.26
N ASP A 98 3.40 -17.77 -18.40
CA ASP A 98 2.21 -18.36 -19.04
C ASP A 98 1.59 -19.46 -18.18
N ASP A 99 2.42 -20.28 -17.52
CA ASP A 99 1.96 -21.29 -16.57
C ASP A 99 1.30 -20.68 -15.33
N ILE A 100 1.90 -19.64 -14.74
CA ILE A 100 1.32 -18.91 -13.60
C ILE A 100 -0.02 -18.28 -14.01
N ASP A 101 -0.06 -17.59 -15.16
CA ASP A 101 -1.27 -16.92 -15.64
C ASP A 101 -2.41 -17.91 -15.92
N ARG A 102 -2.08 -19.08 -16.48
CA ARG A 102 -3.06 -20.14 -16.72
C ARG A 102 -3.63 -20.66 -15.40
N VAL A 103 -2.77 -21.02 -14.44
CA VAL A 103 -3.20 -21.53 -13.14
C VAL A 103 -4.01 -20.48 -12.37
N LEU A 104 -3.61 -19.20 -12.39
CA LEU A 104 -4.37 -18.13 -11.75
C LEU A 104 -5.77 -17.96 -12.36
N LYS A 105 -5.92 -18.12 -13.69
CA LYS A 105 -7.23 -18.10 -14.34
C LYS A 105 -8.10 -19.28 -13.92
N GLU A 106 -7.52 -20.48 -13.87
CA GLU A 106 -8.22 -21.69 -13.41
C GLU A 106 -8.69 -21.53 -11.94
N MET A 107 -7.79 -21.10 -11.05
CA MET A 107 -8.09 -20.85 -9.62
C MET A 107 -9.08 -19.70 -9.39
N LYS A 108 -9.14 -18.73 -10.31
CA LYS A 108 -10.15 -17.67 -10.28
C LYS A 108 -11.52 -18.24 -10.67
N ALA A 109 -11.57 -19.07 -11.71
CA ALA A 109 -12.81 -19.65 -12.23
C ALA A 109 -13.44 -20.67 -11.27
N ASP A 110 -12.63 -21.46 -10.56
CA ASP A 110 -13.12 -22.47 -9.62
C ASP A 110 -13.36 -21.95 -8.18
N GLY A 111 -13.09 -20.65 -7.94
CA GLY A 111 -13.28 -19.99 -6.65
C GLY A 111 -12.16 -20.24 -5.63
N THR A 112 -11.07 -20.90 -6.00
CA THR A 112 -9.93 -21.13 -5.11
C THR A 112 -9.28 -19.82 -4.66
N LEU A 113 -9.11 -18.83 -5.54
CA LEU A 113 -8.55 -17.53 -5.13
C LEU A 113 -9.41 -16.80 -4.11
N SER A 114 -10.74 -16.88 -4.23
CA SER A 114 -11.67 -16.29 -3.25
C SER A 114 -11.54 -16.95 -1.87
N LYS A 115 -11.42 -18.29 -1.83
CA LYS A 115 -11.18 -19.04 -0.58
C LYS A 115 -9.87 -18.63 0.09
N LEU A 116 -8.78 -18.58 -0.68
CA LEU A 116 -7.47 -18.16 -0.18
C LEU A 116 -7.49 -16.70 0.30
N SER A 117 -8.16 -15.81 -0.43
CA SER A 117 -8.34 -14.41 -0.01
C SER A 117 -9.01 -14.35 1.36
N PHE A 118 -10.11 -15.07 1.55
CA PHE A 118 -10.80 -15.09 2.84
C PHE A 118 -9.93 -15.70 3.95
N GLU A 119 -9.26 -16.83 3.69
CA GLU A 119 -8.41 -17.52 4.67
C GLU A 119 -7.29 -16.62 5.21
N TYR A 120 -6.58 -15.93 4.33
CA TYR A 120 -5.42 -15.12 4.75
C TYR A 120 -5.77 -13.68 5.12
N THR A 121 -6.92 -13.18 4.67
CA THR A 121 -7.22 -11.76 4.76
C THR A 121 -8.55 -11.41 5.43
N ASN A 122 -9.41 -12.41 5.67
CA ASN A 122 -10.79 -12.27 6.14
C ASN A 122 -11.67 -11.39 5.23
N THR A 123 -11.30 -11.26 3.95
CA THR A 123 -12.01 -10.48 2.94
C THR A 123 -11.78 -11.12 1.57
N ASP A 124 -12.77 -11.10 0.69
CA ASP A 124 -12.62 -11.56 -0.69
C ASP A 124 -12.26 -10.39 -1.61
N TYR A 125 -11.00 -10.31 -2.02
CA TYR A 125 -10.50 -9.28 -2.94
C TYR A 125 -10.62 -9.67 -4.42
N ASN A 126 -11.19 -10.84 -4.72
CA ASN A 126 -11.38 -11.32 -6.08
C ASN A 126 -12.72 -10.86 -6.69
N VAL A 127 -13.61 -10.31 -5.85
CA VAL A 127 -14.96 -9.80 -6.20
C VAL A 127 -15.10 -8.28 -6.14
N GLU A 128 -14.07 -7.55 -5.69
CA GLU A 128 -13.98 -6.08 -5.73
C GLU A 128 -13.65 -5.54 -7.13
#